data_AF-A0A820BQW6-F1
#
_entry.id   AF-A0A820BQW6-F1
#
_cell.length_a   1.000
_cell.length_b   1.000
_cell.length_c   1.000
_cell.angle_alpha   90.00
_cell.angle_beta   90.00
_cell.angle_gamma   90.00
#
_symmetry.space_group_name_H-M   'P 1'
#
loop_
_entity.id
_entity.type
_entity.pdbx_description
1 polymer ?
#
loop_
_entity_poly.entity_id
_entity_poly.type
_entity_poly.pdbx_seq_one_letter_code
_entity_poly.pdbx_strand_id
1 'polypeptide(L)'
;MQQGNTLTTLHLQYNQLGNIGAQYLSNSLRNNTTLTTLHLEANQIGKVGAQHLAGGLRHNATLMTLNLRWNQIGDIGAQYLCDALQHNTTLTTLDLRHNDIGDVGAQHLDDGTEMTNELQPLSSPVDYTNPSILSTIQSYNFDRFEQLIGYRFHQRGDIFLIQINLLILYGKFLLSNVKTFY
;
A
#
# COMPACT_ATOMS: atom_id res chain seq x y z
N MET A 1 10.48 36.43 10.05
CA MET A 1 11.01 35.21 9.42
C MET A 1 9.83 34.51 8.75
N GLN A 2 9.78 34.47 7.42
CA GLN A 2 8.71 33.74 6.71
C GLN A 2 8.92 32.24 6.96
N GLN A 3 7.93 31.56 7.54
CA GLN A 3 7.87 30.10 7.46
C GLN A 3 7.77 29.78 5.97
N GLY A 4 8.81 29.13 5.42
CA GLY A 4 8.78 28.67 4.04
C GLY A 4 7.63 27.70 3.87
N ASN A 5 6.66 28.03 3.01
CA ASN A 5 5.58 27.12 2.65
C ASN A 5 6.16 25.96 1.84
N THR A 6 6.62 24.94 2.55
CA THR A 6 7.11 23.72 1.93
C THR A 6 5.93 22.94 1.35
N LEU A 7 6.01 22.56 0.07
CA LEU A 7 4.96 21.79 -0.60
C LEU A 7 4.91 20.36 -0.04
N THR A 8 3.78 20.00 0.58
CA THR A 8 3.53 18.67 1.14
C THR A 8 2.51 17.86 0.35
N THR A 9 1.62 18.52 -0.39
CA THR A 9 0.59 17.90 -1.22
C THR A 9 0.65 18.46 -2.62
N LEU A 10 0.63 17.57 -3.62
CA LEU A 10 0.66 17.94 -5.03
C LEU A 10 -0.52 17.29 -5.77
N HIS A 11 -1.36 18.15 -6.35
CA HIS A 11 -2.51 17.76 -7.16
C HIS A 11 -2.19 17.91 -8.64
N LEU A 12 -2.17 16.79 -9.36
CA LEU A 12 -1.91 16.74 -10.80
C LEU A 12 -2.95 15.89 -11.53
N GLN A 13 -4.16 15.73 -10.98
CA GLN A 13 -5.19 14.92 -11.63
C GLN A 13 -5.58 15.51 -12.99
N TYR A 14 -5.94 14.67 -13.96
CA TYR A 14 -6.48 15.07 -15.26
C TYR A 14 -5.53 15.95 -16.13
N ASN A 15 -4.22 15.71 -16.08
CA ASN A 15 -3.23 16.51 -16.81
C ASN A 15 -2.57 15.80 -18.01
N GLN A 16 -3.02 14.60 -18.38
CA GLN A 16 -2.48 13.84 -19.52
C GLN A 16 -0.95 13.67 -19.48
N LEU A 17 -0.37 13.53 -18.28
CA LEU A 17 1.07 13.45 -18.08
C LEU A 17 1.72 12.31 -18.89
N GLY A 18 1.00 11.20 -19.04
CA GLY A 18 1.48 10.00 -19.69
C GLY A 18 2.71 9.40 -19.01
N ASN A 19 3.37 8.48 -19.71
CA ASN A 19 4.58 7.83 -19.21
C ASN A 19 5.75 8.80 -19.03
N ILE A 20 5.84 9.83 -19.90
CA ILE A 20 6.92 10.83 -19.87
C ILE A 20 6.78 11.73 -18.64
N GLY A 21 5.58 12.23 -18.34
CA GLY A 21 5.36 13.01 -17.11
C GLY A 21 5.62 12.18 -15.85
N ALA A 22 5.24 10.90 -15.84
CA ALA A 22 5.57 9.97 -14.76
C ALA A 22 7.08 9.78 -14.57
N GLN A 23 7.86 9.77 -15.67
CA GLN A 23 9.33 9.75 -15.61
C GLN A 23 9.90 10.99 -14.93
N TYR A 24 9.44 12.19 -15.31
CA TYR A 24 9.89 13.43 -14.67
C TYR A 24 9.53 13.48 -13.19
N LEU A 25 8.30 13.09 -12.84
CA LEU A 25 7.86 13.00 -11.45
C LEU A 25 8.71 12.03 -10.64
N SER A 26 9.03 10.86 -11.19
CA SER A 26 9.93 9.89 -10.55
C SER A 26 11.29 10.49 -10.22
N ASN A 27 11.90 11.20 -11.18
CA ASN A 27 13.19 11.86 -10.98
C ASN A 27 13.11 12.92 -9.87
N SER A 28 12.02 13.69 -9.82
CA SER A 28 11.78 14.66 -8.76
C SER A 28 11.56 14.00 -7.39
N LEU A 29 10.82 12.89 -7.33
CA LEU A 29 10.51 12.18 -6.09
C LEU A 29 11.77 11.64 -5.39
N ARG A 30 12.78 11.18 -6.13
CA ARG A 30 14.02 10.62 -5.55
C ARG A 30 14.73 11.56 -4.57
N ASN A 31 14.67 12.86 -4.83
CA ASN A 31 15.34 13.89 -4.02
C ASN A 31 14.36 14.75 -3.23
N ASN A 32 13.05 14.52 -3.38
CA ASN A 32 12.05 15.27 -2.66
C ASN A 32 11.99 14.77 -1.20
N THR A 33 12.06 15.71 -0.26
CA THR A 33 12.10 15.43 1.19
C THR A 33 10.90 15.99 1.93
N THR A 34 9.83 16.37 1.23
CA THR A 34 8.77 17.18 1.82
C THR A 34 7.36 16.78 1.40
N LEU A 35 7.22 16.25 0.20
CA LEU A 35 5.96 15.81 -0.37
C LEU A 35 5.54 14.52 0.34
N THR A 36 4.36 14.55 0.94
CA THR A 36 3.73 13.42 1.63
C THR A 36 2.54 12.87 0.85
N THR A 37 1.92 13.67 -0.02
CA THR A 37 0.74 13.27 -0.79
C THR A 37 0.86 13.67 -2.26
N LEU A 38 0.64 12.71 -3.15
CA LEU A 38 0.68 12.91 -4.60
C LEU A 38 -0.56 12.31 -5.27
N HIS A 39 -1.29 13.18 -5.98
CA HIS A 39 -2.51 12.85 -6.71
C HIS A 39 -2.25 12.85 -8.23
N LEU A 40 -2.31 11.66 -8.85
CA LEU A 40 -2.05 11.42 -10.27
C LEU A 40 -3.23 10.76 -10.99
N GLU A 41 -4.45 10.93 -10.48
CA GLU A 41 -5.65 10.36 -11.07
C GLU A 41 -5.82 10.80 -12.53
N ALA A 42 -6.26 9.89 -13.41
CA ALA A 42 -6.63 10.21 -14.79
C ALA A 42 -5.53 10.92 -15.61
N ASN A 43 -4.32 10.37 -15.61
CA ASN A 43 -3.16 10.94 -16.30
C ASN A 43 -2.62 10.11 -17.47
N GLN A 44 -3.33 9.05 -17.88
CA GLN A 44 -2.90 8.15 -18.97
C GLN A 44 -1.53 7.51 -18.69
N ILE A 45 -1.24 7.24 -17.41
CA ILE A 45 -0.02 6.58 -16.98
C ILE A 45 -0.16 5.09 -17.29
N GLY A 46 0.67 4.59 -18.19
CA GLY A 46 0.73 3.17 -18.53
C GLY A 46 1.74 2.40 -17.68
N LYS A 47 1.91 1.11 -17.98
CA LYS A 47 2.93 0.24 -17.35
C LYS A 47 4.36 0.82 -17.34
N VAL A 48 4.76 1.55 -18.38
CA VAL A 48 6.08 2.21 -18.46
C VAL A 48 6.17 3.38 -17.48
N GLY A 49 5.12 4.19 -17.37
CA GLY A 49 5.04 5.24 -16.37
C GLY A 49 5.03 4.69 -14.94
N ALA A 50 4.31 3.58 -14.70
CA ALA A 50 4.35 2.87 -13.42
C ALA A 50 5.75 2.36 -13.06
N GLN A 51 6.49 1.80 -14.03
CA GLN A 51 7.89 1.41 -13.85
C GLN A 51 8.77 2.60 -13.41
N HIS A 52 8.59 3.77 -14.03
CA HIS A 52 9.31 4.97 -13.61
C HIS A 52 8.93 5.38 -12.20
N LEU A 53 7.64 5.48 -11.88
CA LEU A 53 7.17 5.83 -10.54
C LEU A 53 7.70 4.87 -9.48
N ALA A 54 7.69 3.56 -9.75
CA ALA A 54 8.30 2.54 -8.90
C ALA A 54 9.79 2.84 -8.61
N GLY A 55 10.56 3.19 -9.64
CA GLY A 55 11.95 3.60 -9.48
C GLY A 55 12.15 4.87 -8.65
N GLY A 56 11.17 5.77 -8.61
CA GLY A 56 11.19 6.96 -7.75
C GLY A 56 10.81 6.63 -6.31
N LEU A 57 9.75 5.84 -6.14
CA LEU A 57 9.24 5.35 -4.85
C LEU A 57 10.31 4.58 -4.09
N ARG A 58 11.08 3.71 -4.74
CA ARG A 58 12.15 2.92 -4.08
C ARG A 58 13.16 3.78 -3.29
N HIS A 59 13.34 5.05 -3.67
CA HIS A 59 14.29 5.95 -3.03
C HIS A 59 13.65 7.08 -2.23
N ASN A 60 12.35 7.35 -2.43
CA ASN A 60 11.66 8.39 -1.70
C ASN A 60 11.31 7.92 -0.29
N ALA A 61 11.59 8.75 0.71
CA ALA A 61 11.40 8.45 2.13
C ALA A 61 10.41 9.40 2.81
N THR A 62 9.53 10.06 2.05
CA THR A 62 8.58 11.05 2.61
C THR A 62 7.15 10.91 2.09
N LEU A 63 6.96 10.34 0.91
CA LEU A 63 5.66 10.15 0.30
C LEU A 63 4.90 9.05 1.04
N MET A 64 3.77 9.43 1.62
CA MET A 64 2.89 8.54 2.39
C MET A 64 1.68 8.11 1.57
N THR A 65 1.19 8.97 0.68
CA THR A 65 -0.01 8.72 -0.13
C THR A 65 0.28 8.94 -1.61
N LEU A 66 0.01 7.92 -2.42
CA LEU A 66 0.05 7.99 -3.88
C LEU A 66 -1.30 7.52 -4.45
N ASN A 67 -2.00 8.43 -5.11
CA ASN A 67 -3.25 8.12 -5.80
C ASN A 67 -3.01 8.02 -7.31
N LEU A 68 -3.24 6.82 -7.86
CA LEU A 68 -3.05 6.50 -9.27
C LEU A 68 -4.35 6.06 -9.96
N ARG A 69 -5.52 6.33 -9.37
CA ARG A 69 -6.80 5.92 -9.96
C ARG A 69 -6.97 6.35 -11.42
N TRP A 70 -7.76 5.60 -12.18
CA TRP A 70 -8.13 5.97 -13.55
C TRP A 70 -6.92 6.13 -14.50
N ASN A 71 -5.91 5.28 -14.37
CA ASN A 71 -4.79 5.22 -15.31
C ASN A 71 -4.81 3.89 -16.10
N GLN A 72 -3.73 3.52 -16.80
CA GLN A 72 -3.64 2.31 -17.64
C GLN A 72 -2.46 1.43 -17.19
N ILE A 73 -2.27 1.28 -15.88
CA ILE A 73 -1.07 0.66 -15.30
C ILE A 73 -0.93 -0.81 -15.71
N GLY A 74 -2.03 -1.56 -15.69
CA GLY A 74 -2.06 -2.99 -16.00
C GLY A 74 -1.22 -3.87 -15.07
N ASP A 75 -1.25 -5.18 -15.30
CA ASP A 75 -0.60 -6.18 -14.41
C ASP A 75 0.90 -5.95 -14.26
N ILE A 76 1.60 -5.70 -15.36
CA ILE A 76 3.05 -5.46 -15.37
C ILE A 76 3.39 -4.19 -14.58
N GLY A 77 2.57 -3.14 -14.72
CA GLY A 77 2.78 -1.90 -13.98
C GLY A 77 2.55 -2.10 -12.48
N ALA A 78 1.53 -2.90 -12.11
CA ALA A 78 1.26 -3.27 -10.72
C ALA A 78 2.42 -4.05 -10.10
N GLN A 79 3.01 -5.00 -10.84
CA GLN A 79 4.21 -5.72 -10.43
C GLN A 79 5.37 -4.77 -10.12
N TYR A 80 5.69 -3.81 -11.00
CA TYR A 80 6.76 -2.85 -10.73
C TYR A 80 6.52 -2.03 -9.47
N LEU A 81 5.28 -1.57 -9.26
CA LEU A 81 4.93 -0.82 -8.05
C LEU A 81 5.09 -1.70 -6.81
N CYS A 82 4.62 -2.95 -6.84
CA CYS A 82 4.83 -3.93 -5.78
C CYS A 82 6.33 -4.11 -5.45
N ASP A 83 7.17 -4.36 -6.45
CA ASP A 83 8.62 -4.54 -6.28
C ASP A 83 9.29 -3.31 -5.65
N ALA A 84 8.78 -2.11 -5.89
CA ALA A 84 9.27 -0.90 -5.23
C ALA A 84 8.83 -0.80 -3.77
N LEU A 85 7.61 -1.22 -3.46
CA LEU A 85 7.06 -1.19 -2.10
C LEU A 85 7.77 -2.17 -1.16
N GLN A 86 8.38 -3.24 -1.66
CA GLN A 86 9.24 -4.11 -0.87
C GLN A 86 10.45 -3.37 -0.24
N HIS A 87 10.83 -2.22 -0.79
CA HIS A 87 11.95 -1.40 -0.29
C HIS A 87 11.51 -0.03 0.22
N ASN A 88 10.30 0.44 -0.10
CA ASN A 88 9.78 1.70 0.40
C ASN A 88 9.06 1.48 1.74
N THR A 89 9.54 2.12 2.80
CA THR A 89 9.00 1.97 4.16
C THR A 89 8.07 3.11 4.58
N THR A 90 7.76 4.04 3.68
CA THR A 90 7.08 5.30 4.01
C THR A 90 5.71 5.45 3.37
N LEU A 91 5.49 4.82 2.20
CA LEU A 91 4.21 4.82 1.52
C LEU A 91 3.24 3.93 2.29
N THR A 92 2.16 4.52 2.79
CA THR A 92 1.13 3.83 3.58
C THR A 92 -0.15 3.62 2.80
N THR A 93 -0.37 4.45 1.76
CA THR A 93 -1.58 4.43 0.94
C THR A 93 -1.19 4.47 -0.54
N LEU A 94 -1.54 3.40 -1.25
CA LEU A 94 -1.48 3.30 -2.70
C LEU A 94 -2.87 2.99 -3.24
N ASP A 95 -3.42 3.86 -4.09
CA ASP A 95 -4.73 3.67 -4.70
C ASP A 95 -4.60 3.39 -6.20
N LEU A 96 -4.96 2.17 -6.60
CA LEU A 96 -4.84 1.65 -7.96
C LEU A 96 -6.18 1.35 -8.61
N ARG A 97 -7.31 1.79 -8.05
CA ARG A 97 -8.62 1.48 -8.67
C ARG A 97 -8.72 2.02 -10.09
N HIS A 98 -9.40 1.27 -10.96
CA HIS A 98 -9.57 1.61 -12.38
C HIS A 98 -8.24 1.79 -13.11
N ASN A 99 -7.44 0.71 -13.19
CA ASN A 99 -6.12 0.70 -13.82
C ASN A 99 -5.87 -0.48 -14.77
N ASP A 100 -6.93 -1.16 -15.21
CA ASP A 100 -6.85 -2.35 -16.06
C ASP A 100 -5.97 -3.47 -15.46
N ILE A 101 -5.97 -3.59 -14.13
CA ILE A 101 -5.27 -4.64 -13.39
C ILE A 101 -6.20 -5.86 -13.33
N GLY A 102 -5.77 -6.97 -13.92
CA GLY A 102 -6.42 -8.27 -13.86
C GLY A 102 -5.86 -9.16 -12.75
N ASP A 103 -6.24 -10.43 -12.78
CA ASP A 103 -5.93 -11.38 -11.71
C ASP A 103 -4.42 -11.55 -11.47
N VAL A 104 -3.60 -11.49 -12.51
CA VAL A 104 -2.13 -11.62 -12.39
C VAL A 104 -1.53 -10.42 -11.66
N GLY A 105 -1.97 -9.21 -11.99
CA GLY A 105 -1.51 -8.01 -11.31
C GLY A 105 -2.00 -7.94 -9.87
N ALA A 106 -3.24 -8.39 -9.61
CA ALA A 106 -3.77 -8.53 -8.26
C ALA A 106 -2.93 -9.50 -7.42
N GLN A 107 -2.58 -10.67 -7.98
CA GLN A 107 -1.73 -11.64 -7.30
C GLN A 107 -0.36 -11.05 -6.91
N HIS A 108 0.28 -10.29 -7.80
CA HIS A 108 1.54 -9.63 -7.46
C HIS A 108 1.39 -8.63 -6.31
N LEU A 109 0.30 -7.85 -6.29
CA LEU A 109 0.05 -6.91 -5.21
C LEU A 109 -0.20 -7.62 -3.88
N ASP A 110 -0.87 -8.77 -3.89
CA ASP A 110 -1.10 -9.60 -2.70
C ASP A 110 0.22 -10.22 -2.19
N ASP A 111 1.00 -10.88 -3.06
CA ASP A 111 2.29 -11.50 -2.70
C ASP A 111 3.29 -10.48 -2.12
N GLY A 112 3.30 -9.24 -2.64
CA GLY A 112 4.13 -8.16 -2.13
C GLY A 112 3.86 -7.78 -0.68
N THR A 113 2.61 -7.90 -0.24
CA THR A 113 2.22 -7.68 1.17
C THR A 113 2.64 -8.85 2.08
N GLU A 114 2.86 -10.04 1.52
CA GLU A 114 3.38 -11.19 2.26
C GLU A 114 4.92 -11.18 2.36
N MET A 115 5.65 -10.60 1.39
CA MET A 115 7.13 -10.52 1.44
C MET A 115 7.68 -9.42 2.34
N THR A 116 6.98 -8.29 2.51
CA THR A 116 7.32 -7.25 3.51
C THR A 116 7.18 -7.75 4.97
N ASN A 117 6.71 -8.99 5.11
CA ASN A 117 6.34 -9.66 6.32
C ASN A 117 7.34 -10.75 6.75
N GLU A 118 8.43 -10.98 6.02
CA GLU A 118 9.61 -11.65 6.59
C GLU A 118 10.39 -10.69 7.51
N LEU A 119 9.74 -10.21 8.57
CA LEU A 119 10.49 -9.84 9.76
C LEU A 119 11.20 -11.12 10.22
N GLN A 120 12.54 -11.07 10.30
CA GLN A 120 13.33 -12.17 10.87
C GLN A 120 12.65 -12.66 12.14
N PRO A 121 12.53 -13.99 12.35
CA PRO A 121 11.82 -14.53 13.50
C PRO A 121 12.31 -13.83 14.77
N LEU A 122 11.36 -13.30 15.56
CA LEU A 122 11.64 -12.74 16.88
C LEU A 122 12.57 -13.72 17.58
N SER A 123 13.76 -13.25 17.95
CA SER A 123 14.79 -14.01 18.64
C SER A 123 14.39 -14.25 20.10
N SER A 124 13.23 -14.88 20.31
CA SER A 124 12.80 -15.61 21.51
C SER A 124 11.32 -15.97 21.37
N PRO A 125 10.88 -17.18 21.77
CA PRO A 125 9.46 -17.52 21.83
C PRO A 125 8.73 -16.61 22.83
N VAL A 126 7.65 -15.95 22.38
CA VAL A 126 6.70 -15.26 23.26
C VAL A 126 5.88 -16.33 24.00
N ASP A 127 5.77 -16.23 25.32
CA ASP A 127 5.02 -17.20 26.15
C ASP A 127 3.50 -16.93 26.07
N TYR A 128 2.85 -17.61 25.13
CA TYR A 128 1.40 -17.55 24.91
C TYR A 128 0.57 -18.30 25.97
N THR A 129 1.19 -18.88 27.01
CA THR A 129 0.47 -19.49 28.12
C THR A 129 0.06 -18.49 29.22
N ASN A 130 0.50 -17.23 29.12
CA ASN A 130 0.15 -16.18 30.06
C ASN A 130 -1.34 -15.79 29.97
N PRO A 131 -2.16 -16.05 31.02
CA PRO A 131 -3.61 -15.79 31.00
C PRO A 131 -3.98 -14.31 30.82
N SER A 132 -3.06 -13.39 31.14
CA SER A 132 -3.25 -11.94 31.01
C SER A 132 -3.32 -11.49 29.54
N ILE A 133 -2.69 -12.26 28.64
CA ILE A 133 -2.67 -12.00 27.20
C ILE A 133 -3.97 -12.56 26.56
N LEU A 134 -4.39 -13.76 26.98
CA LEU A 134 -5.59 -14.46 26.52
C LEU A 134 -6.90 -13.66 26.74
N SER A 135 -7.07 -13.02 27.90
CA SER A 135 -8.27 -12.24 28.21
C SER A 135 -8.41 -10.96 27.37
N THR A 136 -7.28 -10.38 26.96
CA THR A 136 -7.24 -9.19 26.10
C THR A 136 -7.73 -9.53 24.69
N ILE A 137 -7.36 -10.71 24.18
CA ILE A 137 -7.71 -11.20 22.83
C ILE A 137 -9.19 -11.58 22.73
N GLN A 138 -9.76 -12.19 23.77
CA GLN A 138 -11.16 -12.66 23.78
C GLN A 138 -12.20 -11.52 23.86
N SER A 139 -11.80 -10.29 24.16
CA SER A 139 -12.69 -9.13 24.27
C SER A 139 -13.01 -8.43 22.93
N TYR A 140 -12.30 -8.80 21.85
CA TYR A 140 -12.50 -8.20 20.53
C TYR A 140 -13.62 -8.91 19.76
N ASN A 141 -14.82 -8.34 19.87
CA ASN A 141 -16.02 -8.81 19.18
C ASN A 141 -15.97 -8.44 17.69
N PHE A 142 -15.97 -9.44 16.81
CA PHE A 142 -15.86 -9.31 15.36
C PHE A 142 -16.99 -8.46 14.75
N ASP A 143 -18.20 -8.54 15.33
CA ASP A 143 -19.38 -7.78 14.87
C ASP A 143 -19.22 -6.26 15.04
N ARG A 144 -18.41 -5.83 16.03
CA ARG A 144 -18.13 -4.42 16.27
C ARG A 144 -17.20 -3.83 15.21
N PHE A 145 -16.35 -4.66 14.59
CA PHE A 145 -15.42 -4.25 13.55
C PHE A 145 -16.15 -3.89 12.25
N GLU A 146 -17.13 -4.68 11.82
CA GLU A 146 -17.97 -4.37 10.66
C GLU A 146 -18.84 -3.11 10.89
N GLN A 147 -19.35 -2.91 12.11
CA GLN A 147 -20.07 -1.69 12.47
C GLN A 147 -19.15 -0.45 12.51
N LEU A 148 -17.85 -0.60 12.83
CA LEU A 148 -16.91 0.52 12.92
C LEU A 148 -16.51 1.08 11.55
N ILE A 149 -16.48 0.22 10.52
CA ILE A 149 -16.10 0.59 9.15
C ILE A 149 -17.29 0.82 8.22
N GLY A 150 -18.51 0.50 8.66
CA GLY A 150 -19.75 0.80 7.95
C GLY A 150 -19.93 0.08 6.61
N TYR A 151 -19.22 -1.03 6.37
CA TYR A 151 -19.19 -1.71 5.07
C TYR A 151 -19.43 -3.22 5.23
N ARG A 152 -20.40 -3.78 4.49
CA ARG A 152 -20.63 -5.23 4.39
C ARG A 152 -20.06 -5.75 3.08
N PHE A 153 -19.12 -6.68 3.15
CA PHE A 153 -18.50 -7.30 1.97
C PHE A 153 -19.53 -8.12 1.16
N HIS A 154 -19.97 -7.62 0.01
CA HIS A 154 -20.87 -8.31 -0.91
C HIS A 154 -20.32 -8.25 -2.35
N GLN A 155 -19.33 -9.09 -2.68
CA GLN A 155 -18.80 -9.43 -4.03
C GLN A 155 -17.31 -9.08 -4.24
N ARG A 156 -16.60 -9.99 -4.95
CA ARG A 156 -15.14 -10.06 -5.17
C ARG A 156 -14.53 -8.99 -6.11
N GLY A 157 -15.30 -8.01 -6.58
CA GLY A 157 -14.88 -7.09 -7.65
C GLY A 157 -14.38 -5.70 -7.24
N ASP A 158 -14.55 -5.30 -5.97
CA ASP A 158 -14.32 -3.91 -5.51
C ASP A 158 -13.18 -3.79 -4.49
N ILE A 159 -12.03 -4.41 -4.76
CA ILE A 159 -10.85 -4.31 -3.89
C ILE A 159 -9.85 -3.31 -4.51
N PHE A 160 -8.79 -2.98 -3.79
CA PHE A 160 -7.64 -2.14 -4.15
C PHE A 160 -7.67 -0.70 -3.63
N LEU A 161 -8.08 -0.57 -2.37
CA LEU A 161 -7.38 0.32 -1.44
C LEU A 161 -6.36 -0.53 -0.68
N ILE A 162 -5.07 -0.47 -1.02
CA ILE A 162 -4.04 -1.15 -0.22
C ILE A 162 -3.79 -0.29 1.02
N GLN A 163 -4.50 -0.57 2.12
CA GLN A 163 -4.17 -0.05 3.44
C GLN A 163 -3.02 -0.88 4.02
N ILE A 164 -1.79 -0.50 3.67
CA ILE A 164 -0.56 -1.25 3.96
C ILE A 164 -0.35 -1.47 5.47
N ASN A 165 -0.96 -0.67 6.35
CA ASN A 165 -0.57 -0.64 7.78
C ASN A 165 -1.55 -1.20 8.82
N LEU A 166 -2.76 -1.66 8.47
CA LEU A 166 -3.71 -2.16 9.49
C LEU A 166 -4.11 -3.64 9.34
N LEU A 167 -4.02 -4.21 8.13
CA LEU A 167 -4.39 -5.62 7.91
C LEU A 167 -3.26 -6.60 8.30
N ILE A 168 -2.01 -6.15 8.22
CA ILE A 168 -0.81 -6.98 8.45
C ILE A 168 -0.63 -7.35 9.94
N LEU A 169 -1.04 -6.49 10.87
CA LEU A 169 -0.92 -6.79 12.30
C LEU A 169 -1.99 -7.79 12.78
N TYR A 170 -3.20 -7.75 12.20
CA TYR A 170 -4.32 -8.61 12.61
C TYR A 170 -4.35 -9.97 11.89
N GLY A 171 -3.95 -10.05 10.61
CA GLY A 171 -3.98 -11.29 9.83
C GLY A 171 -2.96 -12.34 10.29
N LYS A 172 -1.74 -11.91 10.62
CA LYS A 172 -0.68 -12.80 11.14
C LYS A 172 -1.00 -13.36 12.53
N PHE A 173 -1.74 -12.60 13.34
CA PHE A 173 -2.21 -13.05 14.64
C PHE A 173 -3.24 -14.18 14.54
N LEU A 174 -4.07 -14.19 13.50
CA LEU A 174 -5.08 -15.24 13.28
C LEU A 174 -4.48 -16.49 12.62
N LEU A 175 -3.58 -16.33 11.65
CA LEU A 175 -3.02 -17.46 10.89
C LEU A 175 -1.99 -18.30 11.68
N SER A 176 -1.27 -17.72 12.65
CA SER A 176 -0.35 -18.47 13.52
C SER A 176 -1.07 -19.36 14.54
N ASN A 177 -2.34 -19.06 14.86
CA ASN A 177 -3.15 -19.80 15.83
C ASN A 177 -4.01 -20.92 15.22
N VAL A 178 -4.18 -20.96 13.89
CA VAL A 178 -4.94 -22.03 13.21
C VAL A 178 -4.05 -23.24 12.88
N LYS A 179 -2.73 -23.05 12.75
CA LYS A 179 -1.78 -24.14 12.40
C LYS A 179 -1.34 -25.02 13.58
N THR A 180 -1.84 -24.79 14.79
CA THR A 180 -1.51 -25.59 15.99
C THR A 180 -2.63 -26.50 16.48
N PHE A 181 -3.73 -26.63 15.74
CA PHE A 181 -4.83 -27.55 16.04
C PHE A 181 -5.17 -28.45 14.85
N TYR A 182 -4.23 -29.31 14.42
CA TYR A 182 -4.50 -30.64 13.85
C TYR A 182 -3.26 -31.52 14.00
#